data_AF-A0A952UVF5-F1
#
_entry.id   AF-A0A952UVF5-F1
#
_cell.length_a   1.000
_cell.length_b   1.000
_cell.length_c   1.000
_cell.angle_alpha   90.00
_cell.angle_beta   90.00
_cell.angle_gamma   90.00
#
_symmetry.space_group_name_H-M   'P 1'
#
loop_
_entity.id
_entity.type
_entity.pdbx_description
1 polymer ?
#
loop_
_entity_poly.entity_id
_entity_poly.type
_entity_poly.pdbx_seq_one_letter_code
_entity_poly.pdbx_strand_id
1 'polypeptide(L)'
;MGKVTACKTDCVTKKSGHNCVGMAVSVCTTPAAPSPIPLPYPTTGTVAEGITDQAMRTKITGADVMTVGSVMSKCHGNEPGTLKEVVSLNTAGPSFPIMGAPTVLIELGMAGITGSPGMMNKGITVGGGGSASGAGGGAGGGGGGGGGAGGPSGSGPQGPSGGGGSGGGGSNSAAAPPPAGVSQEEADLAAAPGNSPEQIAARQKLADAFYAENCPGMTPAQIAQHTAGIDMNEPVRTVTIPPGGGGPNGDQLYQWEHPTWGTGQYFASDPNTTPSELGINNRVLVDGEGNTPARVAPRQQHSYTASEDQPAVGLQSTAAPVTDTWSHSGEPKETTGGGTQTFIPRGNQGGVGRS
;
A
#
# COMPACT_ATOMS: atom_id res chain seq x y z
N MET A 1 14.00 -36.15 -22.82
CA MET A 1 14.35 -34.81 -22.29
C MET A 1 14.79 -35.03 -20.84
N GLY A 2 15.99 -34.59 -20.45
CA GLY A 2 16.55 -34.93 -19.14
C GLY A 2 15.75 -34.29 -17.99
N LYS A 3 15.40 -35.08 -16.97
CA LYS A 3 14.79 -34.58 -15.74
C LYS A 3 15.84 -33.77 -14.98
N VAL A 4 15.61 -32.47 -14.84
CA VAL A 4 16.44 -31.62 -13.98
C VAL A 4 15.86 -31.67 -12.60
N THR A 5 16.70 -31.98 -11.61
CA THR A 5 16.29 -32.12 -10.22
C THR A 5 17.00 -31.10 -9.34
N ALA A 6 16.31 -30.67 -8.29
CA ALA A 6 16.86 -29.89 -7.19
C ALA A 6 16.47 -30.60 -5.89
N CYS A 7 17.41 -30.77 -4.96
CA CYS A 7 17.18 -31.57 -3.74
C CYS A 7 16.62 -32.99 -4.00
N LYS A 8 17.02 -33.62 -5.11
CA LYS A 8 16.57 -34.96 -5.58
C LYS A 8 15.09 -35.05 -6.00
N THR A 9 14.40 -33.93 -6.17
CA THR A 9 13.03 -33.86 -6.69
C THR A 9 12.99 -33.08 -8.01
N ASP A 10 11.98 -33.31 -8.84
CA ASP A 10 11.92 -32.71 -10.18
C ASP A 10 11.69 -31.18 -10.06
N CYS A 11 12.46 -30.39 -10.81
CA CYS A 11 12.26 -28.95 -10.88
C CYS A 11 10.96 -28.61 -11.64
N VAL A 12 10.25 -27.61 -11.16
CA VAL A 12 9.00 -27.15 -11.75
C VAL A 12 9.29 -26.17 -12.89
N THR A 13 8.85 -26.52 -14.10
CA THR A 13 9.01 -25.70 -15.30
C THR A 13 7.71 -25.70 -16.10
N LYS A 14 7.51 -24.73 -17.00
CA LYS A 14 6.33 -24.69 -17.88
C LYS A 14 6.10 -25.99 -18.66
N LYS A 15 7.17 -26.74 -18.96
CA LYS A 15 7.12 -28.01 -19.70
C LYS A 15 7.13 -29.25 -18.80
N SER A 16 7.22 -29.11 -17.47
CA SER A 16 7.33 -30.25 -16.56
C SER A 16 5.98 -30.92 -16.25
N GLY A 17 4.86 -30.36 -16.71
CA GLY A 17 3.52 -30.92 -16.52
C GLY A 17 3.08 -31.01 -15.04
N HIS A 18 3.70 -30.23 -14.16
CA HIS A 18 3.37 -30.22 -12.75
C HIS A 18 2.02 -29.54 -12.51
N ASN A 19 1.22 -30.14 -11.63
CA ASN A 19 -0.06 -29.61 -11.21
C ASN A 19 0.01 -29.25 -9.72
N CYS A 20 -0.62 -28.14 -9.36
CA CYS A 20 -0.96 -27.81 -7.98
C CYS A 20 -2.40 -28.23 -7.72
N VAL A 21 -2.65 -28.87 -6.59
CA VAL A 21 -3.98 -29.33 -6.19
C VAL A 21 -4.25 -28.82 -4.78
N GLY A 22 -5.38 -28.14 -4.62
CA GLY A 22 -5.82 -27.62 -3.34
C GLY A 22 -6.15 -28.77 -2.41
N MET A 23 -5.38 -28.90 -1.33
CA MET A 23 -5.65 -29.92 -0.30
C MET A 23 -6.86 -29.55 0.57
N ALA A 24 -7.19 -28.26 0.64
CA ALA A 24 -8.44 -27.77 1.21
C ALA A 24 -9.42 -27.46 0.07
N VAL A 25 -10.70 -27.82 0.24
CA VAL A 25 -11.75 -27.43 -0.69
C VAL A 25 -11.96 -25.92 -0.63
N SER A 26 -12.00 -25.28 -1.80
CA SER A 26 -12.38 -23.88 -1.95
C SER A 26 -13.90 -23.79 -1.76
N VAL A 27 -14.40 -22.91 -0.89
CA VAL A 27 -15.85 -22.79 -0.68
C VAL A 27 -16.35 -21.55 -1.38
N CYS A 28 -17.15 -21.72 -2.44
CA CYS A 28 -17.65 -20.58 -3.20
C CYS A 28 -19.13 -20.36 -2.97
N THR A 29 -19.51 -19.10 -2.87
CA THR A 29 -20.91 -18.71 -2.75
C THR A 29 -21.55 -18.83 -4.12
N THR A 30 -22.24 -19.94 -4.34
CA THR A 30 -22.84 -20.28 -5.63
C THR A 30 -24.28 -19.82 -5.66
N PRO A 31 -24.74 -19.09 -6.69
CA PRO A 31 -26.15 -18.75 -6.83
C PRO A 31 -26.97 -20.03 -7.00
N ALA A 32 -27.68 -20.42 -5.96
CA ALA A 32 -28.72 -21.43 -5.98
C ALA A 32 -29.99 -20.79 -5.42
N ALA A 33 -31.16 -21.08 -5.98
CA ALA A 33 -32.42 -20.66 -5.37
C ALA A 33 -32.70 -21.51 -4.12
N PRO A 34 -33.28 -20.97 -3.03
CA PRO A 34 -33.77 -19.60 -2.83
C PRO A 34 -32.73 -18.59 -2.31
N SER A 35 -31.50 -19.02 -2.00
CA SER A 35 -30.42 -18.17 -1.51
C SER A 35 -29.06 -18.76 -1.86
N PRO A 36 -28.01 -17.95 -2.09
CA PRO A 36 -26.69 -18.47 -2.41
C PRO A 36 -26.18 -19.47 -1.36
N ILE A 37 -25.63 -20.59 -1.81
CA ILE A 37 -25.16 -21.67 -0.94
C ILE A 37 -23.64 -21.79 -1.06
N PRO A 38 -22.90 -21.88 0.08
CA PRO A 38 -21.49 -22.20 0.07
C PRO A 38 -21.30 -23.65 -0.43
N LEU A 39 -20.71 -23.82 -1.62
CA LEU A 39 -20.41 -25.14 -2.18
C LEU A 39 -18.90 -25.37 -2.23
N PRO A 40 -18.41 -26.55 -1.81
CA PRO A 40 -17.00 -26.89 -1.89
C PRO A 40 -16.63 -27.28 -3.33
N TYR A 41 -15.54 -26.69 -3.82
CA TYR A 41 -14.94 -26.95 -5.12
C TYR A 41 -13.48 -27.38 -4.97
N PRO A 42 -13.04 -28.45 -5.66
CA PRO A 42 -11.63 -28.76 -5.74
C PRO A 42 -10.94 -27.70 -6.60
N THR A 43 -9.87 -27.09 -6.10
CA THR A 43 -9.06 -26.16 -6.89
C THR A 43 -7.84 -26.84 -7.49
N THR A 44 -7.56 -26.57 -8.76
CA THR A 44 -6.37 -27.09 -9.45
C THR A 44 -5.69 -26.00 -10.25
N GLY A 45 -4.37 -26.09 -10.40
CA GLY A 45 -3.59 -25.19 -11.24
C GLY A 45 -2.52 -25.99 -11.97
N THR A 46 -2.11 -25.55 -13.15
CA THR A 46 -1.09 -26.23 -13.94
C THR A 46 -0.06 -25.26 -14.49
N VAL A 47 1.22 -25.64 -14.41
CA VAL A 47 2.31 -24.85 -15.01
C VAL A 47 2.31 -24.91 -16.53
N ALA A 48 1.59 -25.87 -17.12
CA ALA A 48 1.47 -26.01 -18.57
C ALA A 48 0.75 -24.81 -19.22
N GLU A 49 -0.18 -24.19 -18.50
CA GLU A 49 -0.91 -23.01 -18.95
C GLU A 49 -0.11 -21.71 -18.85
N GLY A 50 0.98 -21.74 -18.07
CA GLY A 50 1.90 -20.64 -17.93
C GLY A 50 2.39 -20.46 -16.51
N ILE A 51 3.52 -19.76 -16.41
CA ILE A 51 4.08 -19.27 -15.16
C ILE A 51 4.19 -17.76 -15.34
N THR A 52 3.63 -17.00 -14.41
CA THR A 52 3.82 -15.56 -14.31
C THR A 52 4.87 -15.26 -13.25
N ASP A 53 5.55 -14.11 -13.38
CA ASP A 53 6.67 -13.73 -12.49
C ASP A 53 7.76 -14.83 -12.42
N GLN A 54 7.98 -15.48 -13.56
CA GLN A 54 9.00 -16.50 -13.77
C GLN A 54 10.42 -15.93 -13.68
N ALA A 55 11.41 -16.80 -13.48
CA ALA A 55 12.81 -16.41 -13.60
C ALA A 55 13.10 -15.78 -14.98
N MET A 56 13.70 -14.58 -14.96
CA MET A 56 13.85 -13.72 -16.13
C MET A 56 14.95 -14.20 -17.06
N ARG A 57 16.09 -14.63 -16.49
CA ARG A 57 17.30 -15.03 -17.20
C ARG A 57 17.46 -16.54 -17.23
N THR A 58 17.12 -17.22 -16.14
CA THR A 58 17.37 -18.65 -15.98
C THR A 58 16.24 -19.46 -16.58
N LYS A 59 16.58 -20.37 -17.48
CA LYS A 59 15.65 -21.35 -18.05
C LYS A 59 16.18 -22.74 -17.79
N ILE A 60 15.30 -23.65 -17.39
CA ILE A 60 15.63 -25.08 -17.31
C ILE A 60 15.18 -25.69 -18.63
N THR A 61 16.11 -26.29 -19.37
CA THR A 61 15.85 -26.91 -20.68
C THR A 61 15.13 -25.99 -21.69
N GLY A 62 15.42 -24.68 -21.63
CA GLY A 62 14.77 -23.67 -22.48
C GLY A 62 13.30 -23.43 -22.15
N ALA A 63 12.83 -23.88 -20.99
CA ALA A 63 11.51 -23.58 -20.45
C ALA A 63 11.59 -22.62 -19.27
N ASP A 64 10.53 -21.86 -19.09
CA ASP A 64 10.33 -21.02 -17.92
C ASP A 64 10.31 -21.87 -16.66
N VAL A 65 11.07 -21.45 -15.66
CA VAL A 65 11.20 -22.15 -14.37
C VAL A 65 10.44 -21.38 -13.29
N MET A 66 9.75 -22.13 -12.45
CA MET A 66 9.00 -21.60 -11.32
C MET A 66 9.93 -21.47 -10.12
N THR A 67 9.88 -20.34 -9.43
CA THR A 67 10.58 -20.11 -8.16
C THR A 67 9.59 -19.70 -7.08
N VAL A 68 10.03 -19.65 -5.82
CA VAL A 68 9.28 -18.95 -4.77
C VAL A 68 9.25 -17.47 -5.13
N GLY A 69 8.04 -16.99 -5.44
CA GLY A 69 7.78 -15.67 -6.06
C GLY A 69 7.06 -15.77 -7.40
N SER A 70 7.21 -16.88 -8.14
CA SER A 70 6.47 -17.15 -9.37
C SER A 70 5.09 -17.74 -9.09
N VAL A 71 4.16 -17.56 -10.04
CA VAL A 71 2.75 -17.97 -9.88
C VAL A 71 2.29 -18.74 -11.11
N MET A 72 1.46 -19.77 -10.92
CA MET A 72 0.79 -20.44 -12.04
C MET A 72 -0.25 -19.50 -12.63
N SER A 73 -0.28 -19.39 -13.95
CA SER A 73 -1.08 -18.36 -14.62
C SER A 73 -2.58 -18.45 -14.39
N LYS A 74 -3.13 -19.61 -14.01
CA LYS A 74 -4.56 -19.78 -13.69
C LYS A 74 -4.77 -20.83 -12.62
N CYS A 75 -5.79 -20.59 -11.80
CA CYS A 75 -6.41 -21.58 -10.93
C CYS A 75 -7.80 -21.92 -11.47
N HIS A 76 -8.20 -23.18 -11.38
CA HIS A 76 -9.46 -23.72 -11.83
C HIS A 76 -10.26 -24.34 -10.69
N GLY A 77 -11.55 -24.49 -10.89
CA GLY A 77 -12.48 -25.23 -10.04
C GLY A 77 -13.52 -24.35 -9.34
N ASN A 78 -13.22 -23.08 -9.12
CA ASN A 78 -14.07 -22.14 -8.37
C ASN A 78 -14.83 -21.14 -9.25
N GLU A 79 -14.78 -21.28 -10.57
CA GLU A 79 -15.49 -20.44 -11.55
C GLU A 79 -17.02 -20.46 -11.41
N PRO A 80 -17.69 -21.55 -10.96
CA PRO A 80 -19.14 -21.55 -10.76
C PRO A 80 -19.63 -20.60 -9.64
N GLY A 81 -18.76 -20.21 -8.72
CA GLY A 81 -19.07 -19.29 -7.64
C GLY A 81 -19.01 -17.82 -8.07
N THR A 82 -20.09 -17.29 -8.64
CA THR A 82 -20.13 -15.90 -9.14
C THR A 82 -20.00 -14.84 -8.04
N LEU A 83 -20.20 -15.22 -6.76
CA LEU A 83 -19.99 -14.35 -5.59
C LEU A 83 -18.63 -14.57 -4.91
N LYS A 84 -17.69 -15.18 -5.64
CA LYS A 84 -16.31 -15.47 -5.22
C LYS A 84 -16.23 -16.48 -4.06
N GLU A 85 -15.01 -16.92 -3.79
CA GLU A 85 -14.71 -17.84 -2.69
C GLU A 85 -14.77 -17.12 -1.33
N VAL A 86 -15.29 -17.80 -0.30
CA VAL A 86 -15.63 -17.20 1.01
C VAL A 86 -14.40 -16.69 1.75
N VAL A 87 -13.25 -17.36 1.63
CA VAL A 87 -12.03 -17.03 2.38
C VAL A 87 -11.13 -16.04 1.64
N SER A 88 -10.97 -16.22 0.34
CA SER A 88 -10.05 -15.50 -0.53
C SER A 88 -10.70 -14.34 -1.27
N LEU A 89 -12.04 -14.28 -1.30
CA LEU A 89 -12.82 -13.31 -2.07
C LEU A 89 -12.32 -13.24 -3.53
N ASN A 90 -11.87 -14.38 -4.07
CA ASN A 90 -11.28 -14.48 -5.39
C ASN A 90 -11.85 -15.67 -6.17
N THR A 91 -11.82 -15.54 -7.50
CA THR A 91 -12.17 -16.58 -8.47
C THR A 91 -10.99 -16.71 -9.42
N ALA A 92 -10.51 -17.93 -9.66
CA ALA A 92 -9.30 -18.19 -10.45
C ALA A 92 -8.06 -17.40 -9.95
N GLY A 93 -7.91 -17.25 -8.63
CA GLY A 93 -6.84 -16.48 -8.01
C GLY A 93 -5.44 -17.10 -8.15
N PRO A 94 -4.39 -16.34 -7.79
CA PRO A 94 -3.00 -16.80 -7.89
C PRO A 94 -2.75 -18.09 -7.12
N SER A 95 -1.96 -18.98 -7.74
CA SER A 95 -1.48 -20.23 -7.15
C SER A 95 0.04 -20.27 -7.18
N PHE A 96 0.69 -20.25 -6.02
CA PHE A 96 2.13 -20.03 -5.91
C PHE A 96 2.77 -20.93 -4.84
N PRO A 97 4.05 -21.28 -4.99
CA PRO A 97 4.77 -22.07 -4.01
C PRO A 97 5.26 -21.13 -2.89
N ILE A 98 4.99 -21.49 -1.64
CA ILE A 98 5.51 -20.75 -0.48
C ILE A 98 6.94 -21.17 -0.17
N MET A 99 7.28 -22.41 -0.52
CA MET A 99 8.59 -22.99 -0.29
C MET A 99 9.06 -23.75 -1.53
N GLY A 100 10.36 -23.65 -1.81
CA GLY A 100 11.04 -24.36 -2.90
C GLY A 100 12.13 -25.28 -2.36
N ALA A 101 13.12 -25.57 -3.19
CA ALA A 101 14.35 -26.23 -2.78
C ALA A 101 15.17 -25.29 -1.87
N PRO A 102 15.40 -25.63 -0.59
CA PRO A 102 16.00 -24.72 0.38
C PRO A 102 17.46 -24.36 0.07
N THR A 103 18.16 -25.19 -0.71
CA THR A 103 19.58 -25.00 -1.06
C THR A 103 19.82 -24.64 -2.52
N VAL A 104 18.76 -24.56 -3.34
CA VAL A 104 18.89 -24.25 -4.77
C VAL A 104 18.11 -22.98 -5.06
N LEU A 105 18.86 -21.88 -5.22
CA LEU A 105 18.32 -20.58 -5.58
C LEU A 105 18.44 -20.39 -7.10
N ILE A 106 17.33 -20.00 -7.72
CA ILE A 106 17.28 -19.58 -9.11
C ILE A 106 16.91 -18.10 -9.10
N GLU A 107 17.89 -17.26 -9.46
CA GLU A 107 17.79 -15.81 -9.32
C GLU A 107 17.50 -15.42 -7.86
N LEU A 108 16.41 -14.70 -7.59
CA LEU A 108 16.07 -14.18 -6.27
C LEU A 108 15.18 -15.14 -5.45
N GLY A 109 14.84 -16.33 -5.98
CA GLY A 109 13.90 -17.26 -5.34
C GLY A 109 14.41 -18.70 -5.24
N MET A 110 13.92 -19.44 -4.24
CA MET A 110 14.13 -20.89 -4.17
C MET A 110 13.51 -21.58 -5.39
N ALA A 111 14.20 -22.54 -5.99
CA ALA A 111 13.69 -23.30 -7.12
C ALA A 111 12.40 -24.05 -6.74
N GLY A 112 11.33 -23.89 -7.52
CA GLY A 112 10.12 -24.69 -7.35
C GLY A 112 10.42 -26.16 -7.64
N ILE A 113 9.99 -27.05 -6.74
CA ILE A 113 10.23 -28.49 -6.85
C ILE A 113 8.94 -29.27 -6.63
N THR A 114 8.91 -30.53 -7.08
CA THR A 114 7.82 -31.45 -6.72
C THR A 114 7.66 -31.54 -5.21
N GLY A 115 6.43 -31.45 -4.72
CA GLY A 115 6.11 -31.51 -3.29
C GLY A 115 6.26 -30.18 -2.55
N SER A 116 6.65 -29.10 -3.24
CA SER A 116 6.60 -27.74 -2.68
C SER A 116 5.20 -27.41 -2.16
N PRO A 117 5.05 -27.05 -0.86
CA PRO A 117 3.79 -26.53 -0.37
C PRO A 117 3.52 -25.15 -0.98
N GLY A 118 2.25 -24.90 -1.29
CA GLY A 118 1.81 -23.67 -1.93
C GLY A 118 0.46 -23.20 -1.43
N MET A 119 0.13 -21.98 -1.77
CA MET A 119 -1.20 -21.41 -1.61
C MET A 119 -1.91 -21.45 -2.96
N MET A 120 -3.18 -21.80 -2.95
CA MET A 120 -4.04 -21.82 -4.12
C MET A 120 -5.20 -20.87 -3.95
N ASN A 121 -5.60 -20.23 -5.06
CA ASN A 121 -6.72 -19.31 -5.12
C ASN A 121 -6.69 -18.26 -3.99
N LYS A 122 -5.54 -17.65 -3.71
CA LYS A 122 -5.46 -16.66 -2.62
C LYS A 122 -6.03 -15.31 -3.08
N GLY A 123 -6.61 -14.54 -2.14
CA GLY A 123 -6.82 -13.11 -2.34
C GLY A 123 -5.45 -12.42 -2.47
N ILE A 124 -5.40 -11.26 -3.15
CA ILE A 124 -4.15 -10.50 -3.36
C ILE A 124 -3.44 -10.33 -2.02
N THR A 125 -2.37 -11.10 -1.81
CA THR A 125 -1.53 -11.02 -0.61
C THR A 125 -0.21 -10.43 -1.03
N VAL A 126 0.24 -9.41 -0.31
CA VAL A 126 1.56 -8.81 -0.49
C VAL A 126 2.63 -9.92 -0.44
N GLY A 127 3.41 -10.05 -1.52
CA GLY A 127 4.51 -11.01 -1.63
C GLY A 127 4.21 -12.34 -2.35
N GLY A 128 2.96 -12.62 -2.75
CA GLY A 128 2.66 -13.67 -3.74
C GLY A 128 2.57 -13.03 -5.13
N GLY A 129 3.31 -13.51 -6.12
CA GLY A 129 3.36 -12.87 -7.44
C GLY A 129 1.96 -12.61 -8.02
N GLY A 130 1.72 -11.36 -8.43
CA GLY A 130 0.38 -10.84 -8.68
C GLY A 130 -0.21 -11.19 -10.05
N SER A 131 0.55 -11.88 -10.90
CA SER A 131 0.30 -11.77 -12.34
C SER A 131 -0.62 -12.86 -12.95
N ALA A 132 -1.33 -13.66 -12.16
CA ALA A 132 -2.18 -14.76 -12.66
C ALA A 132 -3.68 -14.43 -12.80
N SER A 133 -4.17 -13.30 -12.29
CA SER A 133 -5.52 -12.82 -12.60
C SER A 133 -5.39 -11.51 -13.35
N GLY A 134 -6.06 -11.35 -14.49
CA GLY A 134 -6.06 -10.13 -15.29
C GLY A 134 -6.73 -8.92 -14.63
N ALA A 135 -6.34 -8.59 -13.40
CA ALA A 135 -6.58 -7.31 -12.74
C ALA A 135 -5.23 -6.57 -12.74
N GLY A 136 -5.19 -5.44 -13.45
CA GLY A 136 -3.97 -4.72 -13.78
C GLY A 136 -3.14 -4.27 -12.57
N GLY A 137 -1.83 -4.29 -12.76
CA GLY A 137 -0.84 -3.74 -11.85
C GLY A 137 0.55 -4.17 -12.31
N GLY A 138 1.20 -3.34 -13.11
CA GLY A 138 2.54 -3.61 -13.62
C GLY A 138 3.54 -3.83 -12.48
N ALA A 139 4.22 -4.97 -12.49
CA ALA A 139 5.34 -5.25 -11.61
C ALA A 139 6.59 -4.52 -12.11
N GLY A 140 6.95 -3.42 -11.44
CA GLY A 140 8.27 -2.82 -11.52
C GLY A 140 9.25 -3.60 -10.66
N GLY A 141 10.03 -4.49 -11.27
CA GLY A 141 11.17 -5.15 -10.63
C GLY A 141 12.37 -4.21 -10.59
N GLY A 142 12.79 -3.83 -9.38
CA GLY A 142 14.03 -3.08 -9.15
C GLY A 142 15.27 -3.95 -9.39
N GLY A 143 16.16 -3.47 -10.25
CA GLY A 143 17.50 -4.01 -10.46
C GLY A 143 18.38 -2.96 -11.11
N GLY A 144 19.31 -2.39 -10.34
CA GLY A 144 20.13 -1.26 -10.75
C GLY A 144 21.22 -1.56 -11.78
N GLY A 145 21.69 -0.48 -12.41
CA GLY A 145 23.05 -0.32 -12.95
C GLY A 145 23.24 -0.53 -14.45
N GLY A 146 23.55 0.56 -15.17
CA GLY A 146 24.29 0.51 -16.44
C GLY A 146 23.77 1.47 -17.52
N GLY A 147 24.51 2.56 -17.77
CA GLY A 147 24.19 3.56 -18.78
C GLY A 147 24.38 3.08 -20.23
N GLY A 148 23.79 3.83 -21.18
CA GLY A 148 24.00 3.64 -22.61
C GLY A 148 23.01 4.44 -23.46
N ALA A 149 23.54 5.20 -24.41
CA ALA A 149 22.89 6.23 -25.22
C ALA A 149 21.82 5.76 -26.23
N GLY A 150 20.92 6.69 -26.61
CA GLY A 150 20.65 7.00 -28.02
C GLY A 150 19.24 6.76 -28.58
N GLY A 151 18.58 7.84 -29.02
CA GLY A 151 17.85 7.86 -30.31
C GLY A 151 16.34 8.15 -30.28
N PRO A 152 15.77 8.93 -31.25
CA PRO A 152 14.48 9.60 -31.09
C PRO A 152 13.32 9.07 -31.96
N SER A 153 12.13 9.62 -31.70
CA SER A 153 10.99 9.86 -32.61
C SER A 153 9.99 8.72 -32.89
N GLY A 154 8.70 9.09 -32.89
CA GLY A 154 7.60 8.23 -33.34
C GLY A 154 6.21 8.73 -32.96
N SER A 155 5.79 9.86 -33.52
CA SER A 155 4.42 10.39 -33.48
C SER A 155 3.44 9.56 -34.32
N GLY A 156 2.24 9.26 -33.80
CA GLY A 156 1.14 8.67 -34.57
C GLY A 156 -0.20 8.66 -33.80
N PRO A 157 -1.36 8.63 -34.49
CA PRO A 157 -2.49 9.56 -34.21
C PRO A 157 -3.65 9.02 -33.36
N GLN A 158 -4.44 9.99 -32.88
CA GLN A 158 -5.64 9.89 -32.04
C GLN A 158 -6.86 9.23 -32.71
N GLY A 159 -7.65 8.56 -31.86
CA GLY A 159 -9.11 8.41 -31.99
C GLY A 159 -9.68 7.16 -31.30
N PRO A 160 -10.97 7.11 -30.93
CA PRO A 160 -11.84 8.14 -30.36
C PRO A 160 -12.25 7.82 -28.90
N SER A 161 -12.66 8.87 -28.19
CA SER A 161 -13.20 8.88 -26.84
C SER A 161 -14.42 7.97 -26.65
N GLY A 162 -14.30 6.96 -25.78
CA GLY A 162 -15.41 6.20 -25.22
C GLY A 162 -15.54 6.50 -23.74
N GLY A 163 -16.61 7.21 -23.35
CA GLY A 163 -16.92 7.52 -21.96
C GLY A 163 -17.18 6.25 -21.14
N GLY A 164 -16.42 6.11 -20.05
CA GLY A 164 -16.57 5.05 -19.05
C GLY A 164 -16.50 5.69 -17.67
N GLY A 165 -17.51 5.42 -16.85
CA GLY A 165 -17.79 6.10 -15.58
C GLY A 165 -16.65 6.12 -14.57
N SER A 166 -16.61 7.24 -13.85
CA SER A 166 -15.87 7.47 -12.62
C SER A 166 -16.22 6.43 -11.54
N GLY A 167 -15.40 5.40 -11.44
CA GLY A 167 -15.31 4.52 -10.29
C GLY A 167 -13.93 4.66 -9.67
N GLY A 168 -13.79 5.58 -8.71
CA GLY A 168 -12.55 5.81 -7.97
C GLY A 168 -12.21 4.62 -7.07
N GLY A 169 -11.50 3.64 -7.61
CA GLY A 169 -10.82 2.61 -6.83
C GLY A 169 -9.44 3.12 -6.46
N GLY A 170 -9.29 3.60 -5.22
CA GLY A 170 -8.03 4.08 -4.69
C GLY A 170 -6.93 3.03 -4.80
N SER A 171 -5.90 3.34 -5.58
CA SER A 171 -4.65 2.59 -5.67
C SER A 171 -4.00 2.47 -4.30
N ASN A 172 -3.59 1.25 -3.92
CA ASN A 172 -2.87 0.97 -2.68
C ASN A 172 -1.54 1.72 -2.66
N SER A 173 -1.51 2.87 -2.00
CA SER A 173 -0.29 3.62 -1.68
C SER A 173 0.61 2.77 -0.78
N ALA A 174 1.92 2.84 -1.01
CA ALA A 174 2.97 2.10 -0.31
C ALA A 174 2.83 2.13 1.22
N ALA A 175 2.25 1.06 1.79
CA ALA A 175 2.14 0.90 3.22
C ALA A 175 3.54 0.72 3.83
N ALA A 176 3.92 1.60 4.75
CA ALA A 176 5.09 1.41 5.58
C ALA A 176 4.83 0.29 6.60
N PRO A 177 5.85 -0.46 7.03
CA PRO A 177 5.69 -1.47 8.08
C PRO A 177 5.05 -0.86 9.34
N PRO A 178 4.23 -1.63 10.07
CA PRO A 178 3.61 -1.14 11.29
C PRO A 178 4.66 -0.85 12.37
N PRO A 179 4.39 0.11 13.26
CA PRO A 179 5.25 0.42 14.39
C PRO A 179 5.33 -0.77 15.37
N ALA A 180 6.39 -0.79 16.17
CA ALA A 180 6.62 -1.80 17.19
C ALA A 180 5.42 -1.91 18.16
N GLY A 181 4.98 -3.14 18.41
CA GLY A 181 3.83 -3.41 19.28
C GLY A 181 2.46 -3.40 18.59
N VAL A 182 2.42 -3.15 17.27
CA VAL A 182 1.23 -3.29 16.44
C VAL A 182 1.45 -4.43 15.44
N SER A 183 0.54 -5.40 15.42
CA SER A 183 0.62 -6.50 14.45
C SER A 183 0.20 -6.03 13.06
N GLN A 184 0.57 -6.78 12.02
CA GLN A 184 0.13 -6.46 10.66
C GLN A 184 -1.40 -6.52 10.54
N GLU A 185 -2.04 -7.49 11.20
CA GLU A 185 -3.49 -7.61 11.23
C GLU A 185 -4.18 -6.39 11.87
N GLU A 186 -3.59 -5.83 12.94
CA GLU A 186 -4.10 -4.60 13.58
C GLU A 186 -3.90 -3.38 12.67
N ALA A 187 -2.77 -3.29 11.97
CA ALA A 187 -2.53 -2.23 10.99
C ALA A 187 -3.48 -2.32 9.79
N ASP A 188 -3.74 -3.53 9.28
CA ASP A 188 -4.69 -3.78 8.21
C ASP A 188 -6.12 -3.43 8.66
N LEU A 189 -6.47 -3.75 9.92
CA LEU A 189 -7.77 -3.39 10.51
C LEU A 189 -7.92 -1.87 10.67
N ALA A 190 -6.85 -1.17 11.05
CA ALA A 190 -6.84 0.29 11.18
C ALA A 190 -7.00 1.01 9.83
N ALA A 191 -6.41 0.44 8.77
CA ALA A 191 -6.47 0.94 7.40
C ALA A 191 -7.79 0.58 6.67
N ALA A 192 -8.55 -0.38 7.18
CA ALA A 192 -9.81 -0.80 6.57
C ALA A 192 -10.89 0.29 6.68
N PRO A 193 -11.77 0.42 5.66
CA PRO A 193 -12.94 1.30 5.74
C PRO A 193 -13.94 0.79 6.76
N GLY A 194 -14.77 1.69 7.30
CA GLY A 194 -15.73 1.40 8.37
C GLY A 194 -15.34 2.04 9.69
N ASN A 195 -16.14 1.84 10.75
CA ASN A 195 -15.94 2.44 12.06
C ASN A 195 -16.36 1.50 13.20
N SER A 196 -16.12 0.20 13.06
CA SER A 196 -16.38 -0.74 14.14
C SER A 196 -15.54 -0.39 15.39
N PRO A 197 -15.99 -0.74 16.61
CA PRO A 197 -15.21 -0.50 17.81
C PRO A 197 -13.78 -1.07 17.74
N GLU A 198 -13.61 -2.21 17.08
CA GLU A 198 -12.31 -2.86 16.87
C GLU A 198 -11.43 -2.06 15.90
N GLN A 199 -12.02 -1.50 14.83
CA GLN A 199 -11.31 -0.63 13.89
C GLN A 199 -10.86 0.67 14.58
N ILE A 200 -11.74 1.29 15.35
CA ILE A 200 -11.43 2.51 16.12
C ILE A 200 -10.29 2.22 17.12
N ALA A 201 -10.35 1.10 17.84
CA ALA A 201 -9.31 0.70 18.77
C ALA A 201 -7.97 0.43 18.06
N ALA A 202 -7.99 -0.23 16.90
CA ALA A 202 -6.81 -0.48 16.09
C ALA A 202 -6.17 0.82 15.57
N ARG A 203 -6.99 1.79 15.13
CA ARG A 203 -6.52 3.13 14.69
C ARG A 203 -5.86 3.91 15.80
N GLN A 204 -6.49 3.93 16.98
CA GLN A 204 -5.91 4.57 18.16
C GLN A 204 -4.57 3.91 18.52
N LYS A 205 -4.54 2.58 18.59
CA LYS A 205 -3.31 1.82 18.90
C LYS A 205 -2.20 2.10 17.88
N LEU A 206 -2.53 2.09 16.59
CA LEU A 206 -1.58 2.36 15.51
C LEU A 206 -1.01 3.78 15.62
N ALA A 207 -1.87 4.78 15.82
CA ALA A 207 -1.45 6.18 15.96
C ALA A 207 -0.56 6.38 17.19
N ASP A 208 -0.97 5.90 18.36
CA ASP A 208 -0.22 6.03 19.61
C ASP A 208 1.16 5.37 19.50
N ALA A 209 1.22 4.15 18.94
CA ALA A 209 2.47 3.43 18.72
C ALA A 209 3.39 4.19 17.73
N PHE A 210 2.83 4.74 16.66
CA PHE A 210 3.59 5.52 15.69
C PHE A 210 4.25 6.74 16.32
N TYR A 211 3.51 7.54 17.11
CA TYR A 211 4.09 8.70 17.81
C TYR A 211 5.13 8.26 18.85
N ALA A 212 4.85 7.23 19.64
CA ALA A 212 5.76 6.74 20.67
C ALA A 212 7.10 6.27 20.10
N GLU A 213 7.09 5.58 18.95
CA GLU A 213 8.30 5.09 18.29
C GLU A 213 9.07 6.21 17.58
N ASN A 214 8.37 7.09 16.85
CA ASN A 214 9.03 8.02 15.92
C ASN A 214 9.26 9.43 16.49
N CYS A 215 8.72 9.73 17.66
CA CYS A 215 8.92 11.02 18.34
C CYS A 215 9.56 10.80 19.72
N PRO A 216 10.85 10.40 19.79
CA PRO A 216 11.52 10.17 21.06
C PRO A 216 11.53 11.46 21.89
N GLY A 217 10.89 11.41 23.07
CA GLY A 217 10.72 12.55 23.96
C GLY A 217 9.30 13.11 24.05
N MET A 218 8.37 12.62 23.22
CA MET A 218 6.95 12.95 23.36
C MET A 218 6.34 12.16 24.52
N THR A 219 5.71 12.87 25.46
CA THR A 219 5.02 12.25 26.60
C THR A 219 3.67 11.66 26.17
N PRO A 220 3.11 10.67 26.90
CA PRO A 220 1.79 10.12 26.59
C PRO A 220 0.68 11.18 26.51
N ALA A 221 0.76 12.22 27.34
CA ALA A 221 -0.20 13.32 27.30
C ALA A 221 -0.11 14.15 26.01
N GLN A 222 1.10 14.36 25.50
CA GLN A 222 1.30 15.02 24.20
C GLN A 222 0.83 14.13 23.06
N ILE A 223 1.11 12.83 23.10
CA ILE A 223 0.59 11.87 22.11
C ILE A 223 -0.94 11.93 22.07
N ALA A 224 -1.59 11.94 23.23
CA ALA A 224 -3.05 12.06 23.31
C ALA A 224 -3.58 13.38 22.71
N GLN A 225 -2.84 14.49 22.85
CA GLN A 225 -3.21 15.76 22.18
C GLN A 225 -3.08 15.65 20.65
N HIS A 226 -2.03 15.00 20.15
CA HIS A 226 -1.85 14.78 18.72
C HIS A 226 -2.92 13.83 18.14
N THR A 227 -3.25 12.75 18.84
CA THR A 227 -4.27 11.79 18.38
C THR A 227 -5.69 12.33 18.51
N ALA A 228 -5.95 13.29 19.40
CA ALA A 228 -7.23 14.01 19.45
C ALA A 228 -7.53 14.81 18.16
N GLY A 229 -6.51 15.17 17.38
CA GLY A 229 -6.66 15.81 16.07
C GLY A 229 -6.97 14.84 14.92
N ILE A 230 -7.12 13.54 15.20
CA ILE A 230 -7.35 12.49 14.20
C ILE A 230 -8.77 11.95 14.34
N ASP A 231 -9.51 11.86 13.24
CA ASP A 231 -10.81 11.19 13.23
C ASP A 231 -10.62 9.67 13.18
N MET A 232 -10.83 9.03 14.32
CA MET A 232 -10.70 7.57 14.43
C MET A 232 -11.85 6.79 13.78
N ASN A 233 -12.89 7.48 13.27
CA ASN A 233 -13.91 6.84 12.43
C ASN A 233 -13.44 6.61 10.99
N GLU A 234 -12.35 7.26 10.60
CA GLU A 234 -11.75 7.13 9.27
C GLU A 234 -10.46 6.31 9.31
N PRO A 235 -10.04 5.70 8.19
CA PRO A 235 -8.81 4.90 8.13
C PRO A 235 -7.55 5.64 8.59
N VAL A 236 -6.70 4.96 9.36
CA VAL A 236 -5.37 5.43 9.77
C VAL A 236 -4.34 4.41 9.29
N ARG A 237 -3.27 4.89 8.65
CA ARG A 237 -2.23 4.01 8.07
C ARG A 237 -0.84 4.63 8.15
N THR A 238 0.16 3.77 8.29
CA THR A 238 1.56 4.12 8.06
C THR A 238 1.86 4.11 6.56
N VAL A 239 2.47 5.19 6.07
CA VAL A 239 2.79 5.37 4.65
C VAL A 239 4.27 5.70 4.46
N THR A 240 4.81 5.22 3.34
CA THR A 240 6.09 5.69 2.82
C THR A 240 5.85 6.78 1.78
N ILE A 241 6.58 7.89 1.88
CA ILE A 241 6.47 9.04 0.98
C ILE A 241 7.87 9.35 0.41
N PRO A 242 8.10 9.21 -0.90
CA PRO A 242 7.11 8.85 -1.91
C PRO A 242 6.78 7.35 -1.91
N PRO A 243 5.54 6.95 -2.27
CA PRO A 243 5.18 5.55 -2.38
C PRO A 243 5.82 4.93 -3.63
N GLY A 244 7.04 4.39 -3.50
CA GLY A 244 7.70 3.61 -4.54
C GLY A 244 7.97 4.32 -5.87
N GLY A 245 8.05 5.65 -5.88
CA GLY A 245 8.41 6.46 -7.06
C GLY A 245 7.30 6.70 -8.08
N GLY A 246 6.04 6.85 -7.65
CA GLY A 246 4.95 7.16 -8.59
C GLY A 246 3.53 7.21 -8.04
N GLY A 247 3.31 7.85 -6.88
CA GLY A 247 1.94 8.10 -6.39
C GLY A 247 1.15 9.04 -7.34
N PRO A 248 -0.20 9.02 -7.33
CA PRO A 248 -1.05 9.77 -8.27
C PRO A 248 -0.86 11.30 -8.26
N ASN A 249 -0.13 11.83 -7.28
CA ASN A 249 0.20 13.25 -7.14
C ASN A 249 1.71 13.58 -7.24
N GLY A 250 2.57 12.63 -7.65
CA GLY A 250 4.00 12.88 -7.83
C GLY A 250 4.62 13.62 -6.64
N ASP A 251 4.69 12.95 -5.49
CA ASP A 251 5.55 13.30 -4.36
C ASP A 251 5.35 14.68 -3.73
N GLN A 252 4.29 15.41 -4.12
CA GLN A 252 4.03 16.76 -3.67
C GLN A 252 3.13 16.76 -2.42
N LEU A 253 3.66 17.36 -1.37
CA LEU A 253 3.02 17.59 -0.08
C LEU A 253 2.76 19.09 0.07
N TYR A 254 1.72 19.45 0.81
CA TYR A 254 1.39 20.86 1.05
C TYR A 254 1.31 21.14 2.53
N GLN A 255 1.83 22.27 2.98
CA GLN A 255 1.76 22.64 4.40
C GLN A 255 1.28 24.07 4.58
N TRP A 256 0.36 24.25 5.54
CA TRP A 256 -0.08 25.56 5.99
C TRP A 256 0.77 26.03 7.18
N GLU A 257 1.76 26.85 6.89
CA GLU A 257 2.79 27.29 7.83
C GLU A 257 2.47 28.61 8.53
N HIS A 258 3.08 28.77 9.70
CA HIS A 258 3.19 30.07 10.34
C HIS A 258 4.15 30.96 9.51
N PRO A 259 3.84 32.25 9.26
CA PRO A 259 4.61 33.09 8.34
C PRO A 259 6.11 33.26 8.64
N THR A 260 6.52 33.01 9.88
CA THR A 260 7.92 33.16 10.32
C THR A 260 8.54 31.88 10.86
N TRP A 261 7.77 30.79 10.99
CA TRP A 261 8.33 29.52 11.46
C TRP A 261 8.70 28.67 10.25
N GLY A 262 9.69 27.80 10.43
CA GLY A 262 10.04 26.82 9.39
C GLY A 262 9.03 25.67 9.29
N THR A 263 9.37 24.70 8.45
CA THR A 263 8.57 23.51 8.17
C THR A 263 8.09 22.80 9.44
N GLY A 264 6.79 22.60 9.54
CA GLY A 264 6.13 21.77 10.55
C GLY A 264 6.19 20.28 10.22
N GLN A 265 5.32 19.49 10.87
CA GLN A 265 5.28 18.03 10.70
C GLN A 265 4.00 17.51 10.04
N TYR A 266 2.98 18.36 9.88
CA TYR A 266 1.71 17.97 9.27
C TYR A 266 1.64 18.48 7.84
N PHE A 267 1.29 17.59 6.92
CA PHE A 267 1.19 17.88 5.50
C PHE A 267 -0.15 17.41 4.95
N ALA A 268 -0.73 18.17 4.02
CA ALA A 268 -1.86 17.78 3.21
C ALA A 268 -1.40 17.13 1.91
N SER A 269 -2.21 16.21 1.39
CA SER A 269 -1.95 15.55 0.10
C SER A 269 -2.61 16.25 -1.10
N ASP A 270 -3.54 17.16 -0.85
CA ASP A 270 -4.25 17.96 -1.86
C ASP A 270 -3.98 19.46 -1.62
N PRO A 271 -3.53 20.22 -2.63
CA PRO A 271 -3.30 21.66 -2.49
C PRO A 271 -4.58 22.44 -2.15
N ASN A 272 -5.75 21.90 -2.44
CA ASN A 272 -7.02 22.58 -2.20
C ASN A 272 -7.55 22.36 -0.78
N THR A 273 -6.93 21.47 0.02
CA THR A 273 -7.34 21.27 1.40
C THR A 273 -7.09 22.54 2.21
N THR A 274 -8.15 23.06 2.82
CA THR A 274 -8.14 24.29 3.60
C THR A 274 -7.61 24.05 5.02
N PRO A 275 -7.15 25.10 5.73
CA PRO A 275 -6.78 24.99 7.14
C PRO A 275 -7.89 24.40 8.01
N SER A 276 -9.15 24.77 7.77
CA SER A 276 -10.29 24.30 8.59
C SER A 276 -10.57 22.80 8.39
N GLU A 277 -10.35 22.28 7.18
CA GLU A 277 -10.45 20.85 6.92
C GLU A 277 -9.32 20.05 7.58
N LEU A 278 -8.17 20.68 7.83
CA LEU A 278 -7.02 20.09 8.55
C LEU A 278 -7.06 20.29 10.06
N GLY A 279 -8.17 20.80 10.62
CA GLY A 279 -8.27 20.99 12.06
C GLY A 279 -7.50 22.19 12.60
N ILE A 280 -7.13 23.17 11.75
CA ILE A 280 -6.34 24.35 12.16
C ILE A 280 -6.97 25.68 11.73
N ASN A 281 -6.66 26.73 12.47
CA ASN A 281 -7.04 28.10 12.14
C ASN A 281 -6.23 28.60 10.93
N ASN A 282 -6.91 29.28 9.99
CA ASN A 282 -6.25 29.92 8.84
C ASN A 282 -5.45 31.17 9.22
N ARG A 283 -5.62 31.67 10.45
CA ARG A 283 -4.91 32.81 11.01
C ARG A 283 -4.10 32.39 12.22
N VAL A 284 -2.93 33.00 12.36
CA VAL A 284 -2.01 32.77 13.46
C VAL A 284 -1.58 34.10 14.07
N LEU A 285 -1.29 34.08 15.36
CA LEU A 285 -0.63 35.19 16.03
C LEU A 285 0.88 35.13 15.73
N VAL A 286 1.37 36.13 14.99
CA VAL A 286 2.80 36.32 14.75
C VAL A 286 3.33 37.22 15.86
N ASP A 287 4.22 36.69 16.67
CA ASP A 287 4.90 37.44 17.73
C ASP A 287 5.66 38.64 17.16
N GLY A 288 5.71 39.71 17.93
CA GLY A 288 6.51 40.88 17.59
C GLY A 288 8.00 40.58 17.75
N GLU A 289 8.81 41.01 16.78
CA GLU A 289 10.27 40.93 16.85
C GLU A 289 10.89 42.33 16.81
N GLY A 290 11.74 42.64 17.79
CA GLY A 290 12.33 43.96 17.97
C GLY A 290 11.26 45.04 18.18
N ASN A 291 11.23 46.03 17.28
CA ASN A 291 10.23 47.12 17.29
C ASN A 291 8.94 46.80 16.52
N THR A 292 8.79 45.58 15.99
CA THR A 292 7.60 45.17 15.25
C THR A 292 6.55 44.66 16.23
N PRO A 293 5.32 45.20 16.27
CA PRO A 293 4.28 44.70 17.15
C PRO A 293 3.78 43.32 16.69
N ALA A 294 3.27 42.53 17.65
CA ALA A 294 2.57 41.29 17.34
C ALA A 294 1.35 41.58 16.44
N ARG A 295 1.08 40.67 15.50
CA ARG A 295 0.00 40.83 14.53
C ARG A 295 -0.64 39.50 14.20
N VAL A 296 -1.91 39.54 13.80
CA VAL A 296 -2.58 38.36 13.26
C VAL A 296 -2.37 38.31 11.76
N ALA A 297 -1.80 37.22 11.26
CA ALA A 297 -1.52 37.02 9.83
C ALA A 297 -2.11 35.69 9.34
N PRO A 298 -2.45 35.58 8.03
CA PRO A 298 -2.85 34.30 7.46
C PRO A 298 -1.67 33.31 7.46
N ARG A 299 -1.97 32.03 7.62
CA ARG A 299 -1.01 30.95 7.30
C ARG A 299 -0.65 31.00 5.82
N GLN A 300 0.56 30.60 5.50
CA GLN A 300 1.04 30.51 4.12
C GLN A 300 1.08 29.04 3.71
N GLN A 301 0.57 28.74 2.51
CA GLN A 301 0.70 27.41 1.95
C GLN A 301 2.00 27.30 1.17
N HIS A 302 2.77 26.26 1.44
CA HIS A 302 3.95 25.91 0.66
C HIS A 302 3.86 24.46 0.16
N SER A 303 4.49 24.21 -0.98
CA SER A 303 4.65 22.87 -1.54
C SER A 303 5.99 22.28 -1.16
N TYR A 304 6.00 20.97 -0.95
CA TYR A 304 7.15 20.18 -0.59
C TYR A 304 7.23 18.96 -1.50
N THR A 305 8.44 18.47 -1.76
CA THR A 305 8.67 17.23 -2.48
C THR A 305 9.46 16.28 -1.59
N ALA A 306 8.98 15.05 -1.44
CA ALA A 306 9.75 13.99 -0.82
C ALA A 306 10.69 13.35 -1.84
N SER A 307 11.96 13.12 -1.47
CA SER A 307 12.94 12.50 -2.37
C SER A 307 12.76 10.99 -2.44
N GLU A 308 12.79 10.42 -3.64
CA GLU A 308 12.84 8.96 -3.83
C GLU A 308 14.09 8.33 -3.20
N ASP A 309 15.22 9.06 -3.18
CA ASP A 309 16.48 8.58 -2.61
C ASP A 309 16.47 8.53 -1.07
N GLN A 310 15.55 9.27 -0.45
CA GLN A 310 15.39 9.35 1.00
C GLN A 310 13.91 9.35 1.35
N PRO A 311 13.20 8.21 1.24
CA PRO A 311 11.78 8.19 1.50
C PRO A 311 11.49 8.52 2.98
N ALA A 312 10.51 9.39 3.20
CA ALA A 312 9.92 9.68 4.49
C ALA A 312 8.92 8.59 4.90
N VAL A 313 8.74 8.43 6.20
CA VAL A 313 7.68 7.58 6.78
C VAL A 313 6.74 8.47 7.57
N GLY A 314 5.45 8.37 7.28
CA GLY A 314 4.41 9.19 7.90
C GLY A 314 3.20 8.40 8.36
N LEU A 315 2.41 9.02 9.24
CA LEU A 315 1.10 8.55 9.66
C LEU A 315 0.04 9.34 8.88
N GLN A 316 -0.64 8.68 7.95
CA GLN A 316 -1.72 9.28 7.17
C GLN A 316 -3.07 8.99 7.83
N SER A 317 -3.88 10.04 7.96
CA SER A 317 -5.19 9.99 8.61
C SER A 317 -6.11 11.11 8.11
N THR A 318 -7.36 11.11 8.59
CA THR A 318 -8.30 12.21 8.43
C THR A 318 -8.28 13.11 9.66
N ALA A 319 -8.34 14.43 9.48
CA ALA A 319 -8.42 15.36 10.59
C ALA A 319 -9.80 15.34 11.26
N ALA A 320 -9.81 15.29 12.60
CA ALA A 320 -11.04 15.43 13.38
C ALA A 320 -11.52 16.89 13.37
N PRO A 321 -12.83 17.13 13.48
CA PRO A 321 -13.33 18.44 13.85
C PRO A 321 -12.86 18.77 15.27
N VAL A 322 -12.06 19.83 15.40
CA VAL A 322 -11.50 20.27 16.69
C VAL A 322 -11.62 21.78 16.86
N THR A 323 -11.55 22.24 18.11
CA THR A 323 -11.39 23.67 18.40
C THR A 323 -9.89 23.99 18.45
N ASP A 324 -9.39 24.72 17.46
CA ASP A 324 -8.01 25.23 17.48
C ASP A 324 -7.91 26.38 18.49
N THR A 325 -7.31 26.07 19.64
CA THR A 325 -7.06 27.01 20.75
C THR A 325 -5.61 27.49 20.81
N TRP A 326 -4.74 26.99 19.93
CA TRP A 326 -3.28 27.15 20.03
C TRP A 326 -2.70 28.07 18.94
N SER A 327 -3.31 28.14 17.75
CA SER A 327 -2.82 29.00 16.65
C SER A 327 -3.01 30.49 16.93
N HIS A 328 -4.10 30.82 17.62
CA HIS A 328 -4.37 32.17 18.10
C HIS A 328 -5.12 32.05 19.44
N SER A 329 -4.37 32.09 20.54
CA SER A 329 -4.90 31.85 21.90
C SER A 329 -6.02 32.80 22.33
N GLY A 330 -6.19 33.95 21.66
CA GLY A 330 -7.27 34.90 21.90
C GLY A 330 -8.55 34.65 21.09
N GLU A 331 -8.49 33.84 20.03
CA GLU A 331 -9.63 33.51 19.17
C GLU A 331 -9.65 32.02 18.83
N PRO A 332 -10.19 31.17 19.74
CA PRO A 332 -10.43 29.77 19.44
C PRO A 332 -11.26 29.61 18.17
N LYS A 333 -10.88 28.68 17.30
CA LYS A 333 -11.55 28.45 16.04
C LYS A 333 -12.08 27.03 15.94
N GLU A 334 -13.40 26.91 15.84
CA GLU A 334 -14.04 25.66 15.41
C GLU A 334 -13.63 25.33 13.99
N THR A 335 -13.23 24.08 13.79
CA THR A 335 -12.76 23.56 12.50
C THR A 335 -13.66 22.43 12.03
N THR A 336 -13.77 22.27 10.72
CA THR A 336 -14.65 21.26 10.13
C THR A 336 -14.04 19.86 10.18
N GLY A 337 -12.70 19.75 10.18
CA GLY A 337 -12.03 18.48 9.95
C GLY A 337 -12.35 17.90 8.58
N GLY A 338 -12.09 16.61 8.39
CA GLY A 338 -12.39 15.85 7.16
C GLY A 338 -11.30 15.88 6.09
N GLY A 339 -10.31 16.76 6.21
CA GLY A 339 -9.15 16.79 5.31
C GLY A 339 -8.18 15.64 5.58
N THR A 340 -7.60 15.09 4.52
CA THR A 340 -6.51 14.11 4.65
C THR A 340 -5.22 14.82 5.07
N GLN A 341 -4.62 14.33 6.15
CA GLN A 341 -3.37 14.82 6.69
C GLN A 341 -2.36 13.68 6.81
N THR A 342 -1.08 14.00 6.70
CA THR A 342 0.02 13.09 6.97
C THR A 342 1.00 13.73 7.94
N PHE A 343 1.19 13.09 9.09
CA PHE A 343 2.19 13.48 10.06
C PHE A 343 3.52 12.81 9.73
N ILE A 344 4.55 13.62 9.49
CA ILE A 344 5.91 13.17 9.21
C ILE A 344 6.83 13.66 10.35
N PRO A 345 7.34 12.74 11.21
CA PRO A 345 8.28 13.06 12.27
C PRO A 345 9.50 13.83 11.76
N ARG A 346 10.01 14.84 12.49
CA ARG A 346 11.18 15.63 12.04
C ARG A 346 12.39 14.77 11.69
N GLY A 347 12.64 13.68 12.44
CA GLY A 347 13.72 12.73 12.16
C GLY A 347 13.51 11.88 10.91
N ASN A 348 12.27 11.83 10.39
CA ASN A 348 11.84 10.99 9.28
C ASN A 348 11.37 11.81 8.07
N GLN A 349 11.61 13.12 8.03
CA GLN A 349 11.33 13.98 6.87
C GLN A 349 12.29 13.75 5.70
N GLY A 350 12.82 12.52 5.54
CA GLY A 350 13.82 12.14 4.54
C GLY A 350 13.59 12.86 3.20
N GLY A 351 14.58 13.64 2.77
CA GLY A 351 14.53 14.41 1.53
C GLY A 351 13.34 15.35 1.31
N VAL A 352 12.43 15.55 2.29
CA VAL A 352 11.26 16.44 2.18
C VAL A 352 11.76 17.87 2.17
N GLY A 353 11.91 18.41 0.97
CA GLY A 353 12.40 19.75 0.71
C GLY A 353 11.27 20.62 0.17
N ARG A 354 11.33 21.93 0.48
CA ARG A 354 10.42 22.90 -0.13
C ARG A 354 10.71 23.00 -1.63
N SER A 355 9.67 22.88 -2.45
CA SER A 355 9.74 22.98 -3.92
C SER A 355 9.77 24.43 -4.40
#